data_AF-A0A814S7I9-F1
#
_entry.id   AF-A0A814S7I9-F1
#
_cell.length_a   1.000
_cell.length_b   1.000
_cell.length_c   1.000
_cell.angle_alpha   90.00
_cell.angle_beta   90.00
_cell.angle_gamma   90.00
#
_symmetry.space_group_name_H-M   'P 1'
#
loop_
_entity.id
_entity.type
_entity.pdbx_description
1 polymer ?
#
loop_
_entity_poly.entity_id
_entity_poly.type
_entity_poly.pdbx_seq_one_letter_code
_entity_poly.pdbx_strand_id
1 'polypeptide(L)'
;MRLTPVPLFFYRHPVHAVKYSGFSGVITHGDQKAYDACRYYGALIVAALQGATKEELLNDEFYETHISWFAEGPLAPEIMRIANGSYKQNDGYDAGIRGKGYIVNALEAALWAFWSEKTFKKGALAAVNLGDDTDTTAAIYGQLAGAYYGYEKLPKKWVEKVYAKRFLQGLSMWIAYEGQMWYENKALLFNPSLATVAPKQKVVAISSNEQELNPEKLPSIQLTSLEETRRVGLSNRSEKGTSSVMSNFCAIL
;
A
#
# COMPACT_ATOMS: atom_id res chain seq x y z
N MET A 1 3.63 7.37 -9.16
CA MET A 1 3.29 8.32 -8.09
C MET A 1 1.91 8.13 -7.42
N ARG A 2 0.96 7.33 -7.93
CA ARG A 2 -0.41 7.24 -7.37
C ARG A 2 -0.86 5.82 -7.00
N LEU A 3 0.08 4.92 -6.74
CA LEU A 3 -0.22 3.49 -6.74
C LEU A 3 -0.92 3.03 -5.46
N THR A 4 -0.47 3.52 -4.30
CA THR A 4 -0.86 3.08 -2.95
C THR A 4 -2.30 2.65 -2.74
N PRO A 5 -3.34 3.42 -3.16
CA PRO A 5 -4.72 3.07 -2.85
C PRO A 5 -5.08 1.62 -3.23
N VAL A 6 -4.51 1.10 -4.31
CA VAL A 6 -4.78 -0.25 -4.81
C VAL A 6 -4.16 -1.34 -3.93
N PRO A 7 -2.84 -1.41 -3.70
CA PRO A 7 -2.26 -2.41 -2.81
C PRO A 7 -2.75 -2.25 -1.37
N LEU A 8 -3.09 -1.04 -0.93
CA LEU A 8 -3.71 -0.80 0.38
C LEU A 8 -5.08 -1.49 0.52
N PHE A 9 -5.93 -1.38 -0.50
CA PHE A 9 -7.24 -2.06 -0.51
C PHE A 9 -7.10 -3.58 -0.57
N PHE A 10 -6.21 -4.08 -1.42
CA PHE A 10 -6.09 -5.51 -1.73
C PHE A 10 -4.98 -6.23 -0.96
N TYR A 11 -4.37 -5.66 0.08
CA TYR A 11 -3.16 -6.24 0.69
C TYR A 11 -3.36 -7.66 1.27
N ARG A 12 -4.59 -8.05 1.59
CA ARG A 12 -4.95 -9.42 2.03
C ARG A 12 -5.13 -10.41 0.87
N HIS A 13 -4.98 -9.94 -0.36
CA HIS A 13 -5.14 -10.73 -1.58
C HIS A 13 -4.08 -10.34 -2.63
N PRO A 14 -2.82 -10.76 -2.46
CA PRO A 14 -1.69 -10.27 -3.25
C PRO A 14 -1.87 -10.38 -4.77
N VAL A 15 -2.44 -11.49 -5.26
CA VAL A 15 -2.73 -11.67 -6.70
C VAL A 15 -3.60 -10.53 -7.27
N HIS A 16 -4.66 -10.13 -6.54
CA HIS A 16 -5.53 -9.03 -6.96
C HIS A 16 -4.83 -7.68 -6.80
N ALA A 17 -4.06 -7.50 -5.72
CA ALA A 17 -3.29 -6.28 -5.52
C ALA A 17 -2.30 -6.04 -6.66
N VAL A 18 -1.53 -7.06 -7.07
CA VAL A 18 -0.58 -6.98 -8.18
C VAL A 18 -1.30 -6.74 -9.50
N LYS A 19 -2.36 -7.50 -9.79
CA LYS A 19 -3.17 -7.35 -11.01
C LYS A 19 -3.74 -5.93 -11.17
N TYR A 20 -4.46 -5.45 -10.15
CA TYR A 20 -5.10 -4.13 -10.20
C TYR A 20 -4.09 -2.99 -10.10
N SER A 21 -2.92 -3.21 -9.49
CA SER A 21 -1.82 -2.24 -9.50
C SER A 21 -1.38 -1.97 -10.94
N GLY A 22 -1.18 -3.01 -11.74
CA GLY A 22 -0.88 -2.87 -13.17
C GLY A 22 -1.97 -2.09 -13.92
N PHE A 23 -3.23 -2.51 -13.79
CA PHE A 23 -4.34 -1.86 -14.50
C PHE A 23 -4.54 -0.39 -14.13
N SER A 24 -4.29 0.00 -12.88
CA SER A 24 -4.35 1.41 -12.45
C SER A 24 -3.36 2.31 -13.21
N GLY A 25 -2.20 1.75 -13.62
CA GLY A 25 -1.22 2.45 -14.46
C GLY A 25 -1.76 2.71 -15.88
N VAL A 26 -2.34 1.67 -16.50
CA VAL A 26 -2.75 1.65 -17.90
C VAL A 26 -3.80 2.70 -18.26
N ILE A 27 -4.63 3.12 -17.29
CA ILE A 27 -5.66 4.14 -17.50
C ILE A 27 -5.10 5.43 -18.14
N THR A 28 -3.83 5.77 -17.85
CA THR A 28 -3.18 6.98 -18.40
C THR A 28 -1.82 6.73 -19.03
N HIS A 29 -1.23 5.53 -18.89
CA HIS A 29 0.10 5.19 -19.38
C HIS A 29 0.07 3.85 -20.10
N GLY A 30 0.11 3.87 -21.44
CA GLY A 30 -0.01 2.66 -22.27
C GLY A 30 1.28 1.82 -22.42
N ASP A 31 2.38 2.22 -21.79
CA ASP A 31 3.66 1.50 -21.87
C ASP A 31 3.66 0.25 -20.98
N GLN A 32 4.07 -0.90 -21.52
CA GLN A 32 4.18 -2.16 -20.81
C GLN A 32 5.06 -2.06 -19.55
N LYS A 33 6.13 -1.27 -19.58
CA LYS A 33 7.03 -1.06 -18.44
C LYS A 33 6.34 -0.28 -17.33
N ALA A 34 5.41 0.62 -17.66
CA ALA A 34 4.61 1.30 -16.65
C ALA A 34 3.63 0.34 -15.97
N TYR A 35 2.98 -0.54 -16.75
CA TYR A 35 2.14 -1.61 -16.23
C TYR A 35 2.92 -2.55 -15.30
N ASP A 36 4.08 -3.05 -15.74
CA ASP A 36 4.90 -3.98 -14.96
C ASP A 36 5.59 -3.33 -13.77
N ALA A 37 6.02 -2.07 -13.88
CA ALA A 37 6.51 -1.30 -12.73
C ALA A 37 5.44 -1.20 -11.64
N CYS A 38 4.19 -0.91 -12.00
CA CYS A 38 3.09 -0.87 -11.04
C CYS A 38 2.81 -2.25 -10.42
N ARG A 39 2.87 -3.34 -11.20
CA ARG A 39 2.71 -4.70 -10.68
C ARG A 39 3.77 -5.05 -9.64
N TYR A 40 5.04 -4.86 -9.99
CA TYR A 40 6.17 -5.13 -9.11
C TYR A 40 6.12 -4.25 -7.86
N TYR A 41 5.90 -2.94 -8.03
CA TYR A 41 5.84 -2.02 -6.90
C TYR A 41 4.63 -2.27 -5.98
N GLY A 42 3.49 -2.67 -6.55
CA GLY A 42 2.34 -3.13 -5.79
C GLY A 42 2.64 -4.34 -4.93
N ALA A 43 3.38 -5.33 -5.46
CA ALA A 43 3.82 -6.50 -4.70
C ALA A 43 4.70 -6.11 -3.50
N LEU A 44 5.66 -5.19 -3.69
CA LEU A 44 6.51 -4.69 -2.60
C LEU A 44 5.70 -4.00 -1.50
N ILE A 45 4.74 -3.15 -1.86
CA ILE A 45 3.88 -2.47 -0.88
C ILE A 45 3.04 -3.50 -0.11
N VAL A 46 2.47 -4.50 -0.79
CA VAL A 46 1.69 -5.56 -0.13
C VAL A 46 2.55 -6.36 0.84
N ALA A 47 3.75 -6.78 0.44
CA ALA A 47 4.66 -7.50 1.30
C ALA A 47 5.06 -6.66 2.52
N ALA A 48 5.32 -5.36 2.35
CA ALA A 48 5.61 -4.44 3.45
C ALA A 48 4.41 -4.33 4.43
N LEU A 49 3.18 -4.19 3.90
CA LEU A 49 1.95 -4.18 4.71
C LEU A 49 1.69 -5.50 5.44
N GLN A 50 2.18 -6.62 4.91
CA GLN A 50 2.13 -7.94 5.54
C GLN A 50 3.27 -8.17 6.54
N GLY A 51 4.16 -7.19 6.72
CA GLY A 51 5.23 -7.23 7.73
C GLY A 51 6.55 -7.81 7.24
N ALA A 52 6.77 -7.91 5.92
CA ALA A 52 8.05 -8.31 5.37
C ALA A 52 9.17 -7.38 5.84
N THR A 53 10.33 -7.97 6.16
CA THR A 53 11.55 -7.26 6.50
C THR A 53 12.12 -6.54 5.28
N LYS A 54 13.00 -5.57 5.52
CA LYS A 54 13.62 -4.81 4.41
C LYS A 54 14.51 -5.74 3.58
N GLU A 55 15.14 -6.70 4.22
CA GLU A 55 15.98 -7.73 3.61
C GLU A 55 15.16 -8.63 2.69
N GLU A 56 13.95 -9.04 3.09
CA GLU A 56 13.02 -9.80 2.24
C GLU A 56 12.53 -8.96 1.05
N LEU A 57 12.13 -7.71 1.28
CA LEU A 57 11.64 -6.81 0.23
C LEU A 57 12.71 -6.50 -0.84
N LEU A 58 13.98 -6.45 -0.44
CA LEU A 58 15.10 -6.11 -1.30
C LEU A 58 15.92 -7.34 -1.71
N ASN A 59 15.39 -8.55 -1.52
CA ASN A 59 16.00 -9.77 -2.01
C ASN A 59 15.94 -9.80 -3.55
N ASP A 60 17.04 -10.17 -4.21
CA ASP A 60 17.11 -10.24 -5.67
C ASP A 60 16.21 -11.33 -6.27
N GLU A 61 15.74 -12.25 -5.42
CA GLU A 61 14.79 -13.32 -5.72
C GLU A 61 13.35 -12.98 -5.25
N PHE A 62 13.07 -11.74 -4.83
CA PHE A 62 11.73 -11.33 -4.37
C PHE A 62 10.65 -11.65 -5.42
N TYR A 63 10.93 -11.42 -6.70
CA TYR A 63 9.99 -11.74 -7.78
C TYR A 63 9.71 -13.23 -7.88
N GLU A 64 10.76 -14.07 -7.87
CA GLU A 64 10.65 -15.52 -8.02
C GLU A 64 9.93 -16.16 -6.83
N THR A 65 10.26 -15.74 -5.61
CA THR A 65 9.59 -16.18 -4.38
C THR A 65 8.11 -15.84 -4.35
N HIS A 66 7.70 -14.79 -5.09
CA HIS A 66 6.31 -14.32 -5.19
C HIS A 66 5.71 -14.53 -6.59
N ILE A 67 6.26 -15.41 -7.42
CA ILE A 67 5.84 -15.59 -8.83
C ILE A 67 4.34 -15.86 -8.97
N SER A 68 3.74 -16.56 -7.98
CA SER A 68 2.31 -16.85 -7.93
C SER A 68 1.41 -15.59 -7.86
N TRP A 69 1.95 -14.44 -7.46
CA TRP A 69 1.23 -13.16 -7.44
C TRP A 69 1.13 -12.51 -8.83
N PHE A 70 2.00 -12.92 -9.77
CA PHE A 70 2.15 -12.31 -11.09
C PHE A 70 1.41 -13.09 -12.19
N ALA A 71 0.13 -13.40 -11.96
CA ALA A 71 -0.70 -14.23 -12.85
C ALA A 71 -0.84 -13.70 -14.30
N GLU A 72 -0.67 -12.39 -14.53
CA GLU A 72 -0.84 -11.76 -15.85
C GLU A 72 0.41 -11.89 -16.77
N GLY A 73 1.46 -12.60 -16.33
CA GLY A 73 2.66 -12.88 -17.13
C GLY A 73 3.97 -12.29 -16.56
N PRO A 74 5.12 -12.52 -17.22
CA PRO A 74 6.41 -12.04 -16.75
C PRO A 74 6.50 -10.51 -16.75
N LEU A 75 7.44 -9.96 -15.98
CA LEU A 75 7.74 -8.52 -16.01
C LEU A 75 8.62 -8.18 -17.21
N ALA A 76 8.47 -6.96 -17.74
CA ALA A 76 9.38 -6.41 -18.74
C ALA A 76 10.86 -6.50 -18.28
N PRO A 77 11.81 -6.75 -19.20
CA PRO A 77 13.22 -6.97 -18.86
C PRO A 77 13.84 -5.85 -18.02
N GLU A 78 13.48 -4.59 -18.26
CA GLU A 78 13.99 -3.46 -17.49
C GLU A 78 13.49 -3.43 -16.05
N ILE A 79 12.25 -3.88 -15.82
CA ILE A 79 11.70 -4.02 -14.47
C ILE A 79 12.31 -5.24 -13.77
N MET A 80 12.58 -6.32 -14.51
CA MET A 80 13.32 -7.46 -13.96
C MET A 80 14.73 -7.07 -13.50
N ARG A 81 15.47 -6.25 -14.27
CA ARG A 81 16.78 -5.74 -13.83
C ARG A 81 16.71 -4.99 -12.50
N ILE A 82 15.66 -4.18 -12.32
CA ILE A 82 15.39 -3.50 -11.05
C ILE A 82 15.07 -4.53 -9.96
N ALA A 83 14.20 -5.49 -10.24
CA ALA A 83 13.84 -6.55 -9.29
C ALA A 83 15.04 -7.39 -8.83
N ASN A 84 16.05 -7.55 -9.71
CA ASN A 84 17.32 -8.21 -9.41
C ASN A 84 18.40 -7.25 -8.87
N GLY A 85 18.01 -6.07 -8.37
CA GLY A 85 18.87 -5.24 -7.53
C GLY A 85 19.74 -4.21 -8.27
N SER A 86 19.42 -3.81 -9.51
CA SER A 86 20.19 -2.77 -10.22
C SER A 86 20.31 -1.43 -9.47
N TYR A 87 19.39 -1.17 -8.54
CA TYR A 87 19.39 0.00 -7.64
C TYR A 87 20.38 -0.09 -6.47
N LYS A 88 21.05 -1.22 -6.23
CA LYS A 88 21.95 -1.43 -5.06
C LYS A 88 23.35 -0.86 -5.32
N GLN A 89 23.43 0.47 -5.51
CA GLN A 89 24.67 1.16 -5.87
C GLN A 89 25.08 2.18 -4.79
N ASN A 90 26.33 2.16 -4.35
CA ASN A 90 26.79 2.99 -3.23
C ASN A 90 26.79 4.50 -3.55
N ASP A 91 27.04 4.88 -4.81
CA ASP A 91 27.30 6.28 -5.18
C ASP A 91 26.10 6.99 -5.85
N GLY A 92 24.92 6.37 -5.84
CA GLY A 92 23.66 6.99 -6.28
C GLY A 92 23.78 7.71 -7.63
N TYR A 93 23.73 9.04 -7.61
CA TYR A 93 23.85 9.87 -8.81
C TYR A 93 25.17 9.63 -9.57
N ASP A 94 26.30 9.50 -8.88
CA ASP A 94 27.58 9.29 -9.57
C ASP A 94 27.68 7.89 -10.18
N ALA A 95 26.93 6.92 -9.63
CA ALA A 95 26.81 5.57 -10.15
C ALA A 95 25.81 5.44 -11.33
N GLY A 96 25.12 6.52 -11.71
CA GLY A 96 24.18 6.54 -12.82
C GLY A 96 22.71 6.40 -12.43
N ILE A 97 22.36 6.35 -11.13
CA ILE A 97 20.97 6.39 -10.67
C ILE A 97 20.38 7.76 -11.01
N ARG A 98 19.27 7.79 -11.76
CA ARG A 98 18.62 9.03 -12.19
C ARG A 98 17.13 8.95 -11.90
N GLY A 99 16.60 9.86 -11.10
CA GLY A 99 15.16 9.96 -10.86
C GLY A 99 14.48 10.80 -11.94
N LYS A 100 14.43 10.35 -13.19
CA LYS A 100 13.79 11.09 -14.31
C LYS A 100 12.33 10.65 -14.49
N GLY A 101 11.54 11.42 -15.25
CA GLY A 101 10.12 11.11 -15.54
C GLY A 101 9.85 9.80 -16.31
N TYR A 102 10.89 9.05 -16.67
CA TYR A 102 10.74 7.69 -17.20
C TYR A 102 10.59 6.70 -16.04
N ILE A 103 9.52 5.89 -16.04
CA ILE A 103 9.14 5.06 -14.89
C ILE A 103 10.23 4.09 -14.42
N VAL A 104 11.02 3.51 -15.33
CA VAL A 104 12.13 2.61 -14.97
C VAL A 104 13.15 3.35 -14.10
N ASN A 105 13.53 4.55 -14.53
CA ASN A 105 14.49 5.41 -13.85
C ASN A 105 13.94 5.87 -12.48
N ALA A 106 12.70 6.34 -12.45
CA ALA A 106 12.05 6.80 -11.21
C ALA A 106 11.89 5.67 -10.17
N LEU A 107 11.52 4.45 -10.62
CA LEU A 107 11.39 3.29 -9.74
C LEU A 107 12.75 2.85 -9.19
N GLU A 108 13.78 2.77 -10.04
CA GLU A 108 15.15 2.42 -9.65
C GLU A 108 15.69 3.42 -8.61
N ALA A 109 15.50 4.72 -8.85
CA ALA A 109 15.90 5.78 -7.93
C ALA A 109 15.18 5.71 -6.57
N ALA A 110 13.88 5.44 -6.57
CA ALA A 110 13.11 5.29 -5.34
C ALA A 110 13.55 4.07 -4.51
N LEU A 111 13.84 2.94 -5.17
CA LEU A 111 14.35 1.74 -4.52
C LEU A 111 15.78 1.91 -4.04
N TRP A 112 16.63 2.66 -4.74
CA TRP A 112 17.95 3.04 -4.27
C TRP A 112 17.86 3.85 -2.96
N ALA A 113 16.97 4.84 -2.91
CA ALA A 113 16.76 5.66 -1.72
C ALA A 113 16.20 4.83 -0.55
N PHE A 114 15.33 3.86 -0.84
CA PHE A 114 14.85 2.92 0.15
C PHE A 114 15.95 1.98 0.62
N TRP A 115 16.77 1.41 -0.26
CA TRP A 115 17.86 0.51 0.08
C TRP A 115 18.96 1.18 0.92
N SER A 116 19.45 2.33 0.48
CA SER A 116 20.61 3.04 1.05
C SER A 116 20.43 3.49 2.49
N GLU A 117 19.19 3.76 2.92
CA GLU A 117 18.92 4.42 4.19
C GLU A 117 18.08 3.62 5.19
N LYS A 118 18.32 3.84 6.48
CA LYS A 118 17.68 3.05 7.56
C LYS A 118 16.42 3.69 8.16
N THR A 119 16.07 4.90 7.74
CA THR A 119 14.92 5.64 8.29
C THR A 119 14.15 6.35 7.19
N PHE A 120 12.84 6.53 7.38
CA PHE A 120 11.99 7.28 6.46
C PHE A 120 12.59 8.65 6.12
N LYS A 121 13.03 9.40 7.15
CA LYS A 121 13.56 10.75 6.97
C LYS A 121 14.78 10.77 6.05
N LYS A 122 15.75 9.88 6.30
CA LYS A 122 17.00 9.86 5.53
C LYS A 122 16.75 9.40 4.10
N GLY A 123 15.97 8.35 3.89
CA GLY A 123 15.66 7.89 2.53
C GLY A 123 14.82 8.91 1.74
N ALA A 124 13.88 9.62 2.38
CA ALA A 124 13.14 10.70 1.73
C ALA A 124 14.08 11.83 1.28
N LEU A 125 15.04 12.21 2.12
CA LEU A 125 16.06 13.20 1.75
C LEU A 125 16.98 12.67 0.64
N ALA A 126 17.36 11.40 0.67
CA ALA A 126 18.14 10.77 -0.40
C ALA A 126 17.40 10.80 -1.75
N ALA A 127 16.10 10.44 -1.75
CA ALA A 127 15.25 10.48 -2.94
C ALA A 127 15.13 11.90 -3.53
N VAL A 128 14.96 12.92 -2.68
CA VAL A 128 14.89 14.33 -3.13
C VAL A 128 16.25 14.84 -3.61
N ASN A 129 17.34 14.50 -2.91
CA ASN A 129 18.68 15.00 -3.22
C ASN A 129 19.31 14.35 -4.45
N LEU A 130 18.73 13.27 -5.01
CA LEU A 130 19.11 12.75 -6.33
C LEU A 130 18.87 13.78 -7.45
N GLY A 131 18.03 14.79 -7.23
CA GLY A 131 17.68 15.77 -8.25
C GLY A 131 16.76 15.20 -9.33
N ASP A 132 16.79 15.82 -10.52
CA ASP A 132 15.89 15.50 -11.65
C ASP A 132 14.39 15.67 -11.27
N ASP A 133 13.58 14.64 -11.48
CA ASP A 133 12.14 14.57 -11.17
C ASP A 133 11.96 14.14 -9.69
N THR A 134 12.30 15.09 -8.81
CA THR A 134 12.39 14.86 -7.36
C THR A 134 11.05 14.56 -6.72
N ASP A 135 9.96 15.20 -7.16
CA ASP A 135 8.62 15.00 -6.63
C ASP A 135 8.09 13.61 -6.97
N THR A 136 8.29 13.13 -8.21
CA THR A 136 7.92 11.76 -8.58
C THR A 136 8.73 10.73 -7.81
N THR A 137 10.05 10.91 -7.73
CA THR A 137 10.95 9.97 -7.05
C THR A 137 10.63 9.89 -5.55
N ALA A 138 10.45 11.03 -4.88
CA ALA A 138 10.08 11.08 -3.47
C ALA A 138 8.67 10.53 -3.22
N ALA A 139 7.72 10.78 -4.11
CA ALA A 139 6.37 10.23 -4.02
C ALA A 139 6.36 8.71 -4.21
N ILE A 140 7.18 8.16 -5.12
CA ILE A 140 7.33 6.69 -5.22
C ILE A 140 7.93 6.19 -3.92
N TYR A 141 9.12 6.64 -3.50
CA TYR A 141 9.78 6.25 -2.25
C TYR A 141 8.82 6.27 -1.04
N GLY A 142 8.08 7.37 -0.88
CA GLY A 142 7.21 7.60 0.27
C GLY A 142 6.12 6.54 0.43
N GLN A 143 5.62 5.98 -0.66
CA GLN A 143 4.59 4.92 -0.62
C GLN A 143 5.14 3.63 0.00
N LEU A 144 6.27 3.10 -0.49
CA LEU A 144 6.86 1.87 0.07
C LEU A 144 7.45 2.11 1.46
N ALA A 145 8.19 3.21 1.63
CA ALA A 145 8.79 3.54 2.91
C ALA A 145 7.72 3.82 3.98
N GLY A 146 6.60 4.45 3.62
CA GLY A 146 5.46 4.65 4.51
C GLY A 146 4.82 3.33 4.93
N ALA A 147 4.58 2.43 3.97
CA ALA A 147 4.06 1.09 4.25
C ALA A 147 4.99 0.26 5.16
N TYR A 148 6.30 0.40 4.98
CA TYR A 148 7.31 -0.34 5.74
C TYR A 148 7.59 0.25 7.14
N TYR A 149 7.88 1.55 7.24
CA TYR A 149 8.25 2.18 8.50
C TYR A 149 7.04 2.49 9.38
N GLY A 150 5.87 2.70 8.78
CA GLY A 150 4.65 3.06 9.48
C GLY A 150 4.53 4.54 9.84
N TYR A 151 3.30 4.99 10.13
CA TYR A 151 2.96 6.40 10.29
C TYR A 151 3.67 7.05 11.49
N GLU A 152 3.81 6.30 12.58
CA GLU A 152 4.46 6.75 13.81
C GLU A 152 5.96 7.06 13.64
N LYS A 153 6.61 6.48 12.62
CA LYS A 153 8.02 6.70 12.33
C LYS A 153 8.26 7.87 11.38
N LEU A 154 7.20 8.48 10.85
CA LEU A 154 7.31 9.66 10.00
C LEU A 154 7.74 10.89 10.83
N PRO A 155 8.53 11.82 10.27
CA PRO A 155 8.90 13.05 10.97
C PRO A 155 7.66 13.91 11.29
N LYS A 156 7.32 14.05 12.56
CA LYS A 156 6.13 14.79 13.03
C LYS A 156 6.01 16.19 12.41
N LYS A 157 7.11 16.94 12.37
CA LYS A 157 7.18 18.28 11.77
C LYS A 157 6.81 18.31 10.28
N TRP A 158 7.02 17.22 9.56
CA TRP A 158 6.64 17.11 8.14
C TRP A 158 5.16 16.77 8.03
N VAL A 159 4.72 15.75 8.75
CA VAL A 159 3.32 15.30 8.81
C VAL A 159 2.38 16.44 9.18
N GLU A 160 2.75 17.28 10.16
CA GLU A 160 1.96 18.45 10.59
C GLU A 160 1.77 19.51 9.50
N LYS A 161 2.66 19.56 8.50
CA LYS A 161 2.61 20.52 7.39
C LYS A 161 1.96 19.97 6.12
N VAL A 162 1.59 18.68 6.10
CA VAL A 162 0.93 18.06 4.94
C VAL A 162 -0.45 18.70 4.73
N TYR A 163 -0.68 19.20 3.52
CA TYR A 163 -1.99 19.71 3.13
C TYR A 163 -3.04 18.59 3.20
N ALA A 164 -4.24 18.92 3.68
CA ALA A 164 -5.35 17.97 3.82
C ALA A 164 -5.02 16.70 4.65
N LYS A 165 -4.06 16.76 5.58
CA LYS A 165 -3.64 15.64 6.43
C LYS A 165 -4.80 14.81 6.98
N ARG A 166 -5.81 15.46 7.60
CA ARG A 166 -6.96 14.77 8.19
C ARG A 166 -7.76 13.97 7.15
N PHE A 167 -7.92 14.52 5.95
CA PHE A 167 -8.59 13.83 4.85
C PHE A 167 -7.78 12.62 4.38
N LEU A 168 -6.47 12.76 4.17
CA LEU A 168 -5.59 11.65 3.77
C LEU A 168 -5.59 10.51 4.80
N GLN A 169 -5.54 10.84 6.09
CA GLN A 169 -5.66 9.86 7.17
C GLN A 169 -7.01 9.14 7.14
N GLY A 170 -8.11 9.88 7.05
CA GLY A 170 -9.46 9.32 6.97
C GLY A 170 -9.65 8.43 5.73
N LEU A 171 -9.17 8.87 4.58
CA LEU A 171 -9.21 8.12 3.33
C LEU A 171 -8.39 6.83 3.43
N SER A 172 -7.20 6.88 4.03
CA SER A 172 -6.36 5.70 4.24
C SER A 172 -7.06 4.65 5.10
N MET A 173 -7.66 5.09 6.22
CA MET A 173 -8.40 4.21 7.12
C MET A 173 -9.64 3.61 6.44
N TRP A 174 -10.36 4.42 5.66
CA TRP A 174 -11.53 3.96 4.93
C TRP A 174 -11.17 2.92 3.86
N ILE A 175 -10.12 3.14 3.06
CA ILE A 175 -9.65 2.16 2.06
C ILE A 175 -9.28 0.84 2.74
N ALA A 176 -8.56 0.88 3.86
CA ALA A 176 -8.17 -0.32 4.59
C ALA A 176 -9.38 -1.08 5.17
N TYR A 177 -10.38 -0.35 5.65
CA TYR A 177 -11.65 -0.90 6.15
C TYR A 177 -12.46 -1.55 5.02
N GLU A 178 -12.69 -0.84 3.92
CA GLU A 178 -13.44 -1.38 2.77
C GLU A 178 -12.74 -2.58 2.14
N GLY A 179 -11.40 -2.56 2.08
CA GLY A 179 -10.61 -3.70 1.65
C GLY A 179 -10.81 -4.94 2.55
N GLN A 180 -10.97 -4.74 3.86
CA GLN A 180 -11.33 -5.83 4.78
C GLN A 180 -12.75 -6.35 4.52
N MET A 181 -13.73 -5.45 4.40
CA MET A 181 -15.12 -5.83 4.13
C MET A 181 -15.24 -6.60 2.80
N TRP A 182 -14.56 -6.13 1.77
CA TRP A 182 -14.47 -6.82 0.49
C TRP A 182 -13.86 -8.21 0.65
N TYR A 183 -12.76 -8.33 1.40
CA TYR A 183 -12.10 -9.62 1.64
C TYR A 183 -12.99 -10.63 2.35
N GLU A 184 -13.77 -10.19 3.34
CA GLU A 184 -14.72 -11.03 4.09
C GLU A 184 -15.89 -11.49 3.22
N ASN A 185 -16.36 -10.62 2.32
CA ASN A 185 -17.56 -10.88 1.51
C ASN A 185 -17.28 -11.41 0.10
N LYS A 186 -16.01 -11.53 -0.33
CA LYS A 186 -15.66 -11.94 -1.71
C LYS A 186 -16.31 -13.24 -2.17
N ALA A 187 -16.43 -14.24 -1.28
CA ALA A 187 -17.06 -15.51 -1.62
C ALA A 187 -18.55 -15.35 -1.97
N LEU A 188 -19.25 -14.44 -1.27
CA LEU A 188 -20.65 -14.10 -1.55
C LEU A 188 -20.78 -13.31 -2.86
N LEU A 189 -19.83 -12.41 -3.14
CA LEU A 189 -19.82 -11.61 -4.37
C LEU A 189 -19.66 -12.46 -5.64
N PHE A 190 -18.81 -13.49 -5.59
CA PHE A 190 -18.54 -14.38 -6.73
C PHE A 190 -19.42 -15.63 -6.75
N ASN A 191 -20.16 -15.90 -5.68
CA ASN A 191 -21.14 -16.97 -5.63
C ASN A 191 -22.40 -16.53 -4.84
N PRO A 192 -23.33 -15.82 -5.51
CA PRO A 192 -24.51 -15.26 -4.86
C PRO A 192 -25.42 -16.30 -4.21
N SER A 193 -25.36 -17.56 -4.64
CA SER A 193 -26.13 -18.66 -4.03
C SER A 193 -25.75 -18.96 -2.58
N LEU A 194 -24.51 -18.62 -2.17
CA LEU A 194 -24.04 -18.74 -0.78
C LEU A 194 -24.67 -17.69 0.17
N ALA A 195 -25.32 -16.65 -0.37
CA ALA A 195 -25.97 -15.61 0.43
C ALA A 195 -27.25 -16.07 1.16
N THR A 196 -27.75 -17.27 0.85
CA THR A 196 -29.00 -17.81 1.42
C THR A 196 -28.88 -18.33 2.86
N VAL A 197 -27.68 -18.36 3.44
CA VAL A 197 -27.41 -18.90 4.80
C VAL A 197 -26.98 -17.83 5.81
N ALA A 198 -26.72 -16.59 5.39
CA ALA A 198 -26.29 -15.53 6.31
C ALA A 198 -27.49 -14.89 7.04
N PRO A 199 -27.43 -14.68 8.37
CA PRO A 199 -28.48 -13.96 9.09
C PRO A 199 -28.61 -12.54 8.52
N LYS A 200 -29.84 -12.14 8.19
CA LYS A 200 -30.18 -10.80 7.67
C LYS A 200 -29.68 -9.74 8.66
N GLN A 201 -28.48 -9.23 8.48
CA GLN A 201 -28.10 -7.95 9.07
C GLN A 201 -28.97 -6.89 8.41
N LYS A 202 -29.75 -6.17 9.22
CA LYS A 202 -30.55 -5.03 8.77
C LYS A 202 -29.61 -4.03 8.13
N VAL A 203 -29.63 -3.95 6.81
CA VAL A 203 -29.15 -2.78 6.08
C VAL A 203 -30.07 -1.64 6.48
N VAL A 204 -29.59 -0.77 7.38
CA VAL A 204 -30.26 0.50 7.66
C VAL A 204 -30.06 1.35 6.41
N ALA A 205 -31.12 1.53 5.65
CA ALA A 205 -31.13 2.46 4.54
C ALA A 205 -30.82 3.86 5.08
N ILE A 206 -29.71 4.45 4.67
CA ILE A 206 -29.44 5.87 4.89
C ILE A 206 -30.39 6.61 3.95
N SER A 207 -31.51 7.07 4.48
CA SER A 207 -32.40 7.98 3.74
C SER A 207 -31.62 9.26 3.45
N SER A 208 -31.57 9.62 2.17
CA SER A 208 -31.01 10.88 1.67
C SER A 208 -31.71 12.07 2.31
N ASN A 209 -31.11 12.62 3.36
CA ASN A 209 -31.34 14.00 3.78
C ASN A 209 -29.96 14.65 3.90
N GLU A 210 -29.65 15.51 2.93
CA GLU A 210 -28.55 16.45 3.00
C GLU A 210 -28.83 17.42 4.16
N GLN A 211 -28.29 17.10 5.34
CA GLN A 211 -28.11 18.08 6.40
C GLN A 211 -26.62 18.13 6.72
N GLU A 212 -26.08 19.35 6.68
CA GLU A 212 -24.68 19.70 6.87
C GLU A 212 -24.05 18.94 8.05
N LEU A 213 -22.94 18.24 7.75
CA LEU A 213 -22.10 17.58 8.74
C LEU A 213 -21.50 18.63 9.69
N ASN A 214 -22.13 18.83 10.86
CA ASN A 214 -21.59 19.62 11.95
C ASN A 214 -20.51 18.77 12.69
N PRO A 215 -19.22 19.14 12.63
CA PRO A 215 -18.12 18.34 13.18
C PRO A 215 -18.12 18.24 14.72
N GLU A 216 -18.92 19.03 15.44
CA GLU A 216 -19.03 18.95 16.91
C GLU A 216 -20.11 17.97 17.40
N LYS A 217 -20.91 17.38 16.49
CA LYS A 217 -21.99 16.42 16.82
C LYS A 217 -21.73 14.99 16.35
N LEU A 218 -20.48 14.63 16.05
CA LEU A 218 -20.13 13.23 15.80
C LEU A 218 -20.37 12.43 17.08
N PRO A 219 -21.24 11.39 17.07
CA PRO A 219 -21.44 10.56 18.25
C PRO A 219 -20.12 9.92 18.63
N SER A 220 -19.78 9.95 19.92
CA SER A 220 -18.66 9.18 20.45
C SER A 220 -18.93 7.71 20.16
N ILE A 221 -18.13 7.12 19.29
CA ILE A 221 -18.17 5.68 19.02
C ILE A 221 -17.66 5.00 20.29
N GLN A 222 -18.58 4.60 21.17
CA GLN A 222 -18.29 3.60 22.18
C GLN A 222 -18.13 2.27 21.46
N LEU A 223 -16.88 1.81 21.34
CA LEU A 223 -16.56 0.44 20.97
C LEU A 223 -17.17 -0.48 22.03
N THR A 224 -18.33 -1.05 21.77
CA THR A 224 -18.85 -2.16 22.55
C THR A 224 -17.86 -3.32 22.43
N SER A 225 -17.51 -3.89 23.59
CA SER A 225 -16.49 -4.92 23.72
C SER A 225 -16.80 -6.12 22.82
N LEU A 226 -15.76 -6.62 22.15
CA LEU A 226 -15.73 -7.80 21.28
C LEU A 226 -16.02 -9.15 22.01
N GLU A 227 -16.71 -9.13 23.15
CA GLU A 227 -16.90 -10.31 23.99
C GLU A 227 -18.14 -11.15 23.63
N GLU A 228 -19.19 -10.57 23.02
CA GLU A 228 -20.43 -11.32 22.76
C GLU A 228 -20.38 -12.20 21.51
N THR A 229 -19.44 -11.99 20.58
CA THR A 229 -19.27 -12.86 19.40
C THR A 229 -18.27 -14.01 19.63
N ARG A 230 -17.63 -14.09 20.80
CA ARG A 230 -16.58 -15.08 21.13
C ARG A 230 -17.06 -16.45 21.60
N ARG A 231 -18.37 -16.71 21.71
CA ARG A 231 -18.87 -18.00 22.22
C ARG A 231 -19.12 -19.08 21.17
N VAL A 232 -18.98 -18.80 19.88
CA VAL A 232 -19.15 -19.85 18.85
C VAL A 232 -17.92 -19.90 17.95
N GLY A 233 -16.95 -20.71 18.36
CA GLY A 233 -15.96 -21.31 17.48
C GLY A 233 -14.76 -20.43 17.14
N LEU A 234 -13.68 -20.57 17.91
CA LEU A 234 -12.33 -20.91 17.43
C LEU A 234 -11.33 -20.68 18.56
N SER A 235 -10.73 -21.77 19.02
CA SER A 235 -9.61 -21.78 19.95
C SER A 235 -8.33 -21.27 19.26
N ASN A 236 -7.58 -20.45 20.01
CA ASN A 236 -6.14 -20.22 19.90
C ASN A 236 -5.58 -19.74 18.55
N ARG A 237 -5.52 -18.41 18.37
CA ARG A 237 -4.37 -17.73 17.70
C ARG A 237 -4.22 -16.29 18.23
N SER A 238 -2.97 -15.89 18.44
CA SER A 238 -2.52 -14.75 19.25
C SER A 238 -2.98 -13.36 18.78
N GLU A 239 -3.44 -12.54 19.73
CA GLU A 239 -4.00 -11.18 19.57
C GLU A 239 -3.00 -10.05 19.26
N LYS A 240 -1.74 -10.33 18.88
CA LYS A 240 -0.70 -9.26 18.76
C LYS A 240 -0.62 -8.55 17.39
N GLY A 241 -1.47 -8.89 16.42
CA GLY A 241 -1.30 -8.45 15.01
C GLY A 241 -2.12 -7.26 14.51
N THR A 242 -3.21 -6.85 15.19
CA THR A 242 -4.21 -5.94 14.59
C THR A 242 -3.94 -4.44 14.83
N SER A 243 -3.28 -4.07 15.93
CA SER A 243 -2.98 -2.67 16.28
C SER A 243 -1.87 -2.05 15.40
N SER A 244 -0.81 -2.82 15.10
CA SER A 244 0.32 -2.38 14.26
C SER A 244 -0.10 -2.03 12.82
N VAL A 245 -1.04 -2.81 12.26
CA VAL A 245 -1.45 -2.71 10.86
C VAL A 245 -2.25 -1.42 10.59
N MET A 246 -3.07 -0.96 11.54
CA MET A 246 -3.81 0.30 11.43
C MET A 246 -2.92 1.55 11.45
N SER A 247 -1.81 1.51 12.20
CA SER A 247 -0.83 2.61 12.25
C SER A 247 -0.08 2.74 10.92
N ASN A 248 0.18 1.62 10.22
CA ASN A 248 0.89 1.66 8.93
C ASN A 248 0.07 2.30 7.81
N PHE A 249 -1.26 2.21 7.84
CA PHE A 249 -2.11 2.69 6.76
C PHE A 249 -2.13 4.21 6.60
N CYS A 250 -2.00 4.99 7.68
CA CYS A 250 -1.96 6.45 7.58
C CYS A 250 -0.68 6.99 6.92
N ALA A 251 0.36 6.17 6.72
CA ALA A 251 1.67 6.59 6.23
C ALA A 251 1.80 6.62 4.71
N ILE A 252 0.79 6.14 4.00
CA ILE A 252 0.95 5.64 2.63
C ILE A 252 0.30 6.56 1.58
N LEU A 253 -0.61 7.44 2.00
CA LEU A 253 -1.26 8.49 1.21
C LEU A 253 -0.71 9.89 1.57
#